data_AF-A0A2T2YR85-F1
#
_entry.id   AF-A0A2T2YR85-F1
#
_cell.length_a   1.000
_cell.length_b   1.000
_cell.length_c   1.000
_cell.angle_alpha   90.00
_cell.angle_beta   90.00
_cell.angle_gamma   90.00
#
_symmetry.space_group_name_H-M   'P 1'
#
loop_
_entity.id
_entity.type
_entity.pdbx_description
1 polymer ?
#
loop_
_entity_poly.entity_id
_entity_poly.type
_entity_poly.pdbx_seq_one_letter_code
_entity_poly.pdbx_strand_id
1 'polypeptide(L)'
;MAARLARELAERHGVQAFGFETPGVSDDVLRELTVAVHDVLPIYPAIDLRAIGLDELPEGELTRLEWDADGPAPYTVRIVLAARAAVDPGGLERTVAAAERLGMLAPGSGQRPVYSSIVRELGGALDVAGGFAARSVAHRALVATYLSRPDTADRGSLGRVVAGFRRWRAQLSGRSFQGDRFDPAAALSEAFTDVVLNGEAVPPARVLHGVLADQGRVARAPRR
;
A
#
# COMPACT_ATOMS: atom_id res chain seq x y z
N MET A 1 20.38 -4.60 18.25
CA MET A 1 19.63 -3.65 17.41
C MET A 1 18.13 -3.75 17.62
N ALA A 2 17.53 -4.94 17.46
CA ALA A 2 16.10 -5.25 17.63
C ALA A 2 15.39 -4.47 18.76
N ALA A 3 15.84 -4.62 20.02
CA ALA A 3 15.20 -3.97 21.17
C ALA A 3 15.18 -2.43 21.08
N ARG A 4 16.16 -1.80 20.40
CA ARG A 4 16.18 -0.35 20.18
C ARG A 4 15.10 0.07 19.19
N LEU A 5 14.99 -0.62 18.06
CA LEU A 5 13.98 -0.35 17.03
C LEU A 5 12.56 -0.59 17.56
N ALA A 6 12.36 -1.68 18.33
CA ALA A 6 11.08 -1.97 18.97
C ALA A 6 10.64 -0.84 19.92
N ARG A 7 11.56 -0.32 20.76
CA ARG A 7 11.26 0.83 21.62
C ARG A 7 10.96 2.09 20.81
N GLU A 8 11.70 2.34 19.74
CA GLU A 8 11.50 3.52 18.89
C GLU A 8 10.10 3.53 18.24
N LEU A 9 9.61 2.37 17.79
CA LEU A 9 8.25 2.20 17.28
C LEU A 9 7.18 2.47 18.36
N ALA A 10 7.37 1.91 19.55
CA ALA A 10 6.44 2.08 20.66
C ALA A 10 6.38 3.53 21.16
N GLU A 11 7.54 4.15 21.39
CA GLU A 11 7.63 5.50 21.97
C GLU A 11 7.13 6.59 21.02
N ARG A 12 7.41 6.46 19.72
CA ARG A 12 7.05 7.51 18.74
C ARG A 12 5.66 7.34 18.14
N HIS A 13 5.22 6.11 17.96
CA HIS A 13 4.00 5.81 17.21
C HIS A 13 2.98 4.98 17.97
N GLY A 14 3.32 4.50 19.18
CA GLY A 14 2.46 3.58 19.91
C GLY A 14 2.34 2.19 19.26
N VAL A 15 3.26 1.85 18.36
CA VAL A 15 3.24 0.58 17.60
C VAL A 15 4.08 -0.46 18.33
N GLN A 16 3.48 -1.61 18.62
CA GLN A 16 4.19 -2.74 19.23
C GLN A 16 4.96 -3.55 18.17
N ALA A 17 6.24 -3.83 18.43
CA ALA A 17 7.02 -4.73 17.60
C ALA A 17 6.89 -6.18 18.09
N PHE A 18 6.85 -7.16 17.17
CA PHE A 18 6.89 -8.59 17.50
C PHE A 18 7.82 -9.36 16.55
N GLY A 19 8.40 -10.47 17.01
CA GLY A 19 9.28 -11.33 16.20
C GLY A 19 10.60 -10.69 15.79
N PHE A 20 11.01 -9.57 16.37
CA PHE A 20 12.29 -8.91 16.03
C PHE A 20 13.50 -9.70 16.54
N GLU A 21 13.27 -10.58 17.51
CA GLU A 21 14.22 -11.52 18.10
C GLU A 21 14.38 -12.82 17.31
N THR A 22 13.63 -13.00 16.20
CA THR A 22 13.73 -14.19 15.36
C THR A 22 15.17 -14.42 14.89
N PRO A 23 15.77 -15.60 15.17
CA PRO A 23 17.14 -15.90 14.76
C PRO A 23 17.34 -15.82 13.24
N GLY A 24 18.48 -15.27 12.82
CA GLY A 24 18.86 -15.17 11.41
C GLY A 24 18.27 -13.98 10.66
N VAL A 25 17.45 -13.15 11.30
CA VAL A 25 16.95 -11.91 10.70
C VAL A 25 18.05 -10.85 10.67
N SER A 26 18.23 -10.22 9.51
CA SER A 26 19.17 -9.11 9.34
C SER A 26 18.67 -7.83 10.02
N ASP A 27 19.59 -7.09 10.66
CA ASP A 27 19.34 -5.76 11.19
C ASP A 27 18.83 -4.77 10.12
N ASP A 28 19.19 -4.98 8.85
CA ASP A 28 18.75 -4.15 7.74
C ASP A 28 17.26 -4.32 7.43
N VAL A 29 16.74 -5.55 7.54
CA VAL A 29 15.31 -5.82 7.38
C VAL A 29 14.50 -5.10 8.47
N LEU A 30 14.94 -5.23 9.73
CA LEU A 30 14.28 -4.56 10.85
C LEU A 30 14.32 -3.03 10.70
N ARG A 31 15.45 -2.50 10.20
CA ARG A 31 15.58 -1.06 9.95
C ARG A 31 14.64 -0.59 8.84
N GLU A 32 14.61 -1.29 7.70
CA GLU A 32 13.72 -0.93 6.58
C GLU A 32 12.24 -0.95 6.98
N LEU A 33 11.83 -1.96 7.75
CA LEU A 33 10.48 -2.05 8.30
C LEU A 33 10.17 -0.87 9.22
N THR A 34 11.10 -0.54 10.12
CA THR A 34 10.95 0.59 11.06
C THR A 34 10.90 1.93 10.33
N VAL A 35 11.75 2.11 9.29
CA VAL A 35 11.78 3.32 8.45
C VAL A 35 10.46 3.52 7.71
N ALA A 36 9.84 2.46 7.18
CA ALA A 36 8.52 2.56 6.55
C ALA A 36 7.46 3.14 7.50
N VAL A 37 7.46 2.70 8.76
CA VAL A 37 6.54 3.23 9.78
C VAL A 37 6.85 4.69 10.11
N HIS A 38 8.13 5.05 10.30
CA HIS A 38 8.54 6.43 10.57
C HIS A 38 8.20 7.40 9.44
N ASP A 39 8.30 6.98 8.19
CA ASP A 39 8.03 7.87 7.07
C ASP A 39 6.52 8.06 6.85
N VAL A 40 5.73 6.99 7.02
CA VAL A 40 4.33 6.97 6.59
C VAL A 40 3.37 7.46 7.68
N LEU A 41 3.49 6.98 8.92
CA LEU A 41 2.48 7.30 9.96
C LEU A 41 2.34 8.80 10.27
N PRO A 42 3.43 9.61 10.30
CA PRO A 42 3.30 11.05 10.50
C PRO A 42 2.50 11.76 9.40
N ILE A 43 2.57 11.26 8.17
CA ILE A 43 1.90 11.84 7.00
C ILE A 43 0.44 11.36 6.92
N TYR A 44 0.16 10.11 7.33
CA TYR A 44 -1.16 9.50 7.29
C TYR A 44 -1.66 9.10 8.68
N PRO A 45 -1.93 10.09 9.56
CA PRO A 45 -2.29 9.83 10.97
C PRO A 45 -3.70 9.25 11.17
N ALA A 46 -4.42 8.93 10.09
CA ALA A 46 -5.65 8.14 10.14
C ALA A 46 -5.36 6.63 10.24
N ILE A 47 -4.16 6.18 9.87
CA ILE A 47 -3.74 4.79 10.03
C ILE A 47 -3.63 4.49 11.53
N ASP A 48 -4.40 3.50 11.99
CA ASP A 48 -4.39 3.03 13.37
C ASP A 48 -3.69 1.67 13.47
N LEU A 49 -2.37 1.67 13.27
CA LEU A 49 -1.53 0.47 13.34
C LEU A 49 -1.21 0.14 14.80
N ARG A 50 -1.64 -1.03 15.30
CA ARG A 50 -1.33 -1.44 16.68
C ARG A 50 -0.02 -2.20 16.81
N ALA A 51 0.29 -3.09 15.87
CA ALA A 51 1.53 -3.86 15.90
C ALA A 51 2.14 -4.10 14.52
N ILE A 52 3.46 -4.34 14.47
CA ILE A 52 4.17 -4.72 13.26
C ILE A 52 5.32 -5.66 13.58
N GLY A 53 5.56 -6.65 12.74
CA GLY A 53 6.55 -7.65 13.10
C GLY A 53 6.70 -8.79 12.12
N LEU A 54 7.38 -9.82 12.62
CA LEU A 54 7.72 -11.03 11.88
C LEU A 54 6.92 -12.21 12.43
N ASP A 55 6.32 -12.99 11.54
CA ASP A 55 5.63 -14.22 11.89
C ASP A 55 5.62 -15.19 10.71
N GLU A 56 5.17 -16.42 10.94
CA GLU A 56 4.91 -17.37 9.88
C GLU A 56 3.70 -16.94 9.04
N LEU A 57 3.87 -16.99 7.72
CA LEU A 57 2.77 -16.79 6.75
C LEU A 57 2.69 -18.02 5.83
N PRO A 58 1.54 -18.29 5.19
CA PRO A 58 1.42 -19.33 4.16
C PRO A 58 2.42 -19.13 3.03
N GLU A 59 2.89 -20.21 2.39
CA GLU A 59 3.86 -20.14 1.30
C GLU A 59 3.41 -19.17 0.17
N GLY A 60 4.36 -18.42 -0.39
CA GLY A 60 4.11 -17.41 -1.42
C GLY A 60 3.64 -16.04 -0.91
N GLU A 61 3.20 -15.92 0.34
CA GLU A 61 2.80 -14.64 0.93
C GLU A 61 3.98 -13.92 1.60
N LEU A 62 4.33 -12.72 1.13
CA LEU A 62 5.47 -11.97 1.69
C LEU A 62 5.06 -11.11 2.88
N THR A 63 3.89 -10.49 2.80
CA THR A 63 3.35 -9.61 3.82
C THR A 63 1.86 -9.84 3.99
N ARG A 64 1.36 -9.52 5.18
CA ARG A 64 -0.07 -9.58 5.51
C ARG A 64 -0.46 -8.39 6.38
N LEU A 65 -1.50 -7.68 5.96
CA LEU A 65 -2.28 -6.81 6.84
C LEU A 65 -3.35 -7.64 7.54
N GLU A 66 -3.41 -7.54 8.86
CA GLU A 66 -4.50 -8.06 9.68
C GLU A 66 -5.27 -6.89 10.28
N TRP A 67 -6.60 -6.95 10.20
CA TRP A 67 -7.49 -5.92 10.69
C TRP A 67 -8.69 -6.56 11.36
N ASP A 68 -9.33 -5.77 12.22
CA ASP A 68 -10.52 -6.16 12.95
C ASP A 68 -11.67 -5.24 12.53
N ALA A 69 -12.84 -5.83 12.32
CA ALA A 69 -14.08 -5.14 12.01
C ALA A 69 -15.09 -5.21 13.15
N ASP A 70 -14.76 -5.90 14.24
CA ASP A 70 -15.59 -6.05 15.43
C ASP A 70 -15.49 -4.77 16.28
N GLY A 71 -16.37 -3.83 15.96
CA GLY A 71 -16.44 -2.53 16.63
C GLY A 71 -17.18 -1.47 15.83
N PRO A 72 -17.31 -0.24 16.36
CA PRO A 72 -18.00 0.86 15.67
C PRO A 72 -17.25 1.39 14.43
N ALA A 73 -15.97 1.02 14.26
CA ALA A 73 -15.15 1.27 13.07
C ALA A 73 -14.04 0.22 12.97
N PRO A 74 -13.68 -0.25 11.76
CA PRO A 74 -12.59 -1.18 11.58
C PRO A 74 -11.23 -0.52 11.86
N TYR A 75 -10.27 -1.29 12.37
CA TYR A 75 -8.92 -0.81 12.70
C TYR A 75 -7.85 -1.86 12.35
N THR A 76 -6.61 -1.41 12.20
CA THR A 76 -5.49 -2.29 11.84
C THR A 76 -4.91 -2.96 13.08
N VAL A 77 -5.05 -4.27 13.16
CA VAL A 77 -4.49 -5.07 14.25
C VAL A 77 -2.98 -5.15 14.09
N ARG A 78 -2.50 -5.64 12.95
CA ARG A 78 -1.05 -5.75 12.71
C ARG A 78 -0.67 -5.84 11.25
N ILE A 79 0.59 -5.51 10.97
CA ILE A 79 1.27 -5.86 9.72
C ILE A 79 2.32 -6.93 10.00
N VAL A 80 2.29 -8.00 9.22
CA VAL A 80 3.23 -9.12 9.32
C VAL A 80 4.10 -9.16 8.08
N LEU A 81 5.42 -9.23 8.26
CA LEU A 81 6.37 -9.67 7.22
C LEU A 81 6.71 -11.13 7.48
N ALA A 82 6.65 -11.97 6.44
CA ALA A 82 6.94 -13.39 6.58
C ALA A 82 8.36 -13.61 7.14
N ALA A 83 8.48 -14.37 8.24
CA ALA A 83 9.78 -14.64 8.86
C ALA A 83 10.80 -15.22 7.86
N ARG A 84 10.35 -16.11 6.96
CA ARG A 84 11.19 -16.64 5.85
C ARG A 84 11.76 -15.56 4.93
N ALA A 85 11.01 -14.49 4.68
CA ALA A 85 11.46 -13.39 3.83
C ALA A 85 12.44 -12.47 4.59
N ALA A 86 12.29 -12.40 5.91
CA ALA A 86 13.20 -11.64 6.77
C ALA A 86 14.56 -12.33 6.99
N VAL A 87 14.60 -13.67 6.97
CA VAL A 87 15.85 -14.46 7.08
C VAL A 87 16.53 -14.73 5.72
N ASP A 88 15.82 -14.56 4.60
CA ASP A 88 16.39 -14.56 3.24
C ASP A 88 16.09 -13.25 2.48
N PRO A 89 16.79 -12.13 2.83
CA PRO A 89 16.62 -10.85 2.15
C PRO A 89 16.92 -10.92 0.64
N GLY A 90 17.86 -11.77 0.23
CA GLY A 90 18.21 -11.93 -1.18
C GLY A 90 17.14 -12.67 -1.99
N GLY A 91 16.43 -13.63 -1.39
CA GLY A 91 15.22 -14.22 -1.96
C GLY A 91 14.07 -13.23 -2.06
N LEU A 92 13.87 -12.42 -1.03
CA LEU A 92 12.87 -11.36 -1.03
C LEU A 92 13.14 -10.34 -2.14
N GLU A 93 14.37 -9.83 -2.26
CA GLU A 93 14.77 -8.89 -3.32
C GLU A 93 14.51 -9.46 -4.71
N ARG A 94 14.96 -10.69 -4.98
CA ARG A 94 14.74 -11.34 -6.28
C ARG A 94 13.25 -11.47 -6.61
N THR A 95 12.43 -11.82 -5.63
CA THR A 95 10.98 -11.98 -5.81
C THR A 95 10.30 -10.65 -6.13
N VAL A 96 10.57 -9.62 -5.34
CA VAL A 96 9.98 -8.29 -5.53
C VAL A 96 10.47 -7.64 -6.83
N ALA A 97 11.77 -7.70 -7.12
CA ALA A 97 12.34 -7.16 -8.35
C ALA A 97 11.82 -7.89 -9.60
N ALA A 98 11.57 -9.21 -9.53
CA ALA A 98 10.93 -9.94 -10.62
C ALA A 98 9.49 -9.48 -10.85
N ALA A 99 8.70 -9.33 -9.78
CA ALA A 99 7.33 -8.84 -9.88
C ALA A 99 7.25 -7.39 -10.41
N GLU A 100 8.16 -6.50 -9.99
CA GLU A 100 8.26 -5.15 -10.53
C GLU A 100 8.61 -5.15 -12.03
N ARG A 101 9.59 -5.96 -12.47
CA ARG A 101 9.95 -6.07 -13.90
C ARG A 101 8.79 -6.57 -14.76
N LEU A 102 7.91 -7.39 -14.21
CA LEU A 102 6.68 -7.84 -14.86
C LEU A 102 5.57 -6.78 -14.82
N GLY A 103 5.83 -5.60 -14.25
CA GLY A 103 4.88 -4.52 -14.08
C GLY A 103 3.82 -4.80 -13.01
N MET A 104 3.99 -5.85 -12.20
CA MET A 104 2.98 -6.25 -11.20
C MET A 104 2.97 -5.35 -9.98
N LEU A 105 4.11 -4.76 -9.61
CA LEU A 105 4.26 -3.88 -8.46
C LEU A 105 4.58 -2.45 -8.90
N ALA A 106 4.32 -1.49 -8.01
CA ALA A 106 4.76 -0.11 -8.18
C ALA A 106 6.26 -0.01 -8.53
N PRO A 107 6.67 0.87 -9.47
CA PRO A 107 8.07 1.15 -9.74
C PRO A 107 8.81 1.56 -8.46
N GLY A 108 10.06 1.15 -8.30
CA GLY A 108 10.83 1.42 -7.08
C GLY A 108 10.73 0.31 -6.02
N SER A 109 9.85 -0.68 -6.22
CA SER A 109 9.60 -1.72 -5.21
C SER A 109 10.81 -2.62 -4.98
N GLY A 110 11.51 -3.03 -6.03
CA GLY A 110 12.64 -3.97 -5.98
C GLY A 110 13.90 -3.37 -5.38
N GLN A 111 14.06 -2.05 -5.41
CA GLN A 111 15.21 -1.35 -4.83
C GLN A 111 15.15 -1.34 -3.29
N ARG A 112 13.94 -1.36 -2.72
CA ARG A 112 13.71 -1.42 -1.28
C ARG A 112 12.55 -2.39 -0.97
N PRO A 113 12.78 -3.70 -1.07
CA PRO A 113 11.71 -4.69 -1.11
C PRO A 113 10.97 -4.85 0.24
N VAL A 114 11.66 -4.68 1.36
CA VAL A 114 11.03 -4.66 2.70
C VAL A 114 10.19 -3.39 2.84
N TYR A 115 10.79 -2.23 2.62
CA TYR A 115 10.10 -0.94 2.76
C TYR A 115 8.86 -0.85 1.86
N SER A 116 8.99 -1.13 0.56
CA SER A 116 7.87 -1.07 -0.38
C SER A 116 6.73 -2.03 0.00
N SER A 117 7.06 -3.21 0.54
CA SER A 117 6.04 -4.16 1.00
C SER A 117 5.31 -3.67 2.25
N ILE A 118 6.01 -3.07 3.21
CA ILE A 118 5.37 -2.48 4.40
C ILE A 118 4.54 -1.24 4.02
N VAL A 119 5.05 -0.37 3.14
CA VAL A 119 4.31 0.79 2.62
C VAL A 119 3.01 0.34 1.93
N ARG A 120 3.05 -0.76 1.18
CA ARG A 120 1.86 -1.34 0.55
C ARG A 120 0.81 -1.76 1.58
N GLU A 121 1.21 -2.48 2.62
CA GLU A 121 0.29 -2.85 3.71
C GLU A 121 -0.23 -1.63 4.47
N LEU A 122 0.58 -0.59 4.66
CA LEU A 122 0.15 0.69 5.25
C LEU A 122 -0.89 1.42 4.37
N GLY A 123 -0.78 1.33 3.04
CA GLY A 123 -1.82 1.77 2.12
C GLY A 123 -3.14 0.99 2.33
N GLY A 124 -3.03 -0.32 2.57
CA GLY A 124 -4.17 -1.15 2.97
C GLY A 124 -4.75 -0.74 4.34
N ALA A 125 -3.89 -0.41 5.30
CA ALA A 125 -4.30 0.05 6.62
C ALA A 125 -5.05 1.39 6.56
N LEU A 126 -4.65 2.30 5.66
CA LEU A 126 -5.38 3.54 5.41
C LEU A 126 -6.76 3.29 4.80
N ASP A 127 -6.88 2.27 3.93
CA ASP A 127 -8.16 1.85 3.35
C ASP A 127 -9.08 1.24 4.41
N VAL A 128 -8.53 0.44 5.33
CA VAL A 128 -9.24 -0.05 6.53
C VAL A 128 -9.73 1.13 7.37
N ALA A 129 -8.87 2.10 7.70
CA ALA A 129 -9.23 3.26 8.50
C ALA A 129 -10.34 4.11 7.85
N GLY A 130 -10.37 4.18 6.52
CA GLY A 130 -11.45 4.80 5.74
C GLY A 130 -12.74 3.97 5.65
N GLY A 131 -12.84 2.84 6.36
CA GLY A 131 -13.99 1.93 6.29
C GLY A 131 -14.19 1.34 4.90
N PHE A 132 -13.11 1.21 4.11
CA PHE A 132 -13.14 0.77 2.71
C PHE A 132 -13.94 1.67 1.76
N ALA A 133 -14.31 2.89 2.17
CA ALA A 133 -15.11 3.81 1.37
C ALA A 133 -14.42 4.15 0.02
N ALA A 134 -13.09 4.22 0.02
CA ALA A 134 -12.28 4.48 -1.17
C ALA A 134 -12.53 3.45 -2.29
N ARG A 135 -12.74 2.17 -1.94
CA ARG A 135 -12.99 1.11 -2.93
C ARG A 135 -14.24 1.38 -3.77
N SER A 136 -15.29 1.92 -3.16
CA SER A 136 -16.58 2.18 -3.81
C SER A 136 -16.54 3.36 -4.80
N VAL A 137 -15.54 4.23 -4.69
CA VAL A 137 -15.42 5.45 -5.51
C VAL A 137 -14.22 5.43 -6.45
N ALA A 138 -13.23 4.56 -6.22
CA ALA A 138 -11.99 4.46 -6.98
C ALA A 138 -12.19 4.45 -8.50
N HIS A 139 -13.03 3.56 -9.02
CA HIS A 139 -13.26 3.45 -10.47
C HIS A 139 -13.93 4.70 -11.05
N ARG A 140 -14.92 5.25 -10.34
CA ARG A 140 -15.63 6.47 -10.75
C ARG A 140 -14.69 7.67 -10.75
N ALA A 141 -13.79 7.77 -9.78
CA ALA A 141 -12.79 8.83 -9.73
C ALA A 141 -11.81 8.75 -10.92
N LEU A 142 -11.37 7.54 -11.29
CA LEU A 142 -10.55 7.33 -12.49
C LEU A 142 -11.28 7.78 -13.77
N VAL A 143 -12.55 7.37 -13.93
CA VAL A 143 -13.36 7.77 -15.09
C VAL A 143 -13.55 9.29 -15.10
N ALA A 144 -14.02 9.88 -14.01
CA ALA A 144 -14.28 11.32 -13.91
C ALA A 144 -13.02 12.14 -14.21
N THR A 145 -11.87 11.74 -13.66
CA THR A 145 -10.59 12.42 -13.92
C THR A 145 -10.21 12.30 -15.39
N TYR A 146 -10.25 11.09 -15.96
CA TYR A 146 -9.94 10.89 -17.37
C TYR A 146 -10.83 11.76 -18.28
N LEU A 147 -12.13 11.81 -17.99
CA LEU A 147 -13.07 12.57 -18.80
C LEU A 147 -12.95 14.09 -18.64
N SER A 148 -12.27 14.57 -17.60
CA SER A 148 -12.08 16.00 -17.34
C SER A 148 -10.79 16.56 -17.98
N ARG A 149 -9.98 15.72 -18.62
CA ARG A 149 -8.71 16.16 -19.21
C ARG A 149 -8.93 16.96 -20.51
N PRO A 150 -8.18 18.06 -20.76
CA PRO A 150 -8.38 18.91 -21.94
C PRO A 150 -8.18 18.17 -23.28
N ASP A 151 -7.23 17.23 -23.33
CA ASP A 151 -6.92 16.37 -24.48
C ASP A 151 -8.07 15.43 -24.86
N THR A 152 -9.03 15.27 -23.96
CA THR A 152 -10.23 14.48 -24.20
C THR A 152 -11.40 15.33 -24.69
N ALA A 153 -11.29 16.63 -24.97
CA ALA A 153 -12.43 17.43 -25.44
C ALA A 153 -12.84 17.13 -26.90
N ASP A 154 -11.91 16.68 -27.74
CA ASP A 154 -12.14 16.42 -29.18
C ASP A 154 -12.52 14.95 -29.46
N ARG A 155 -13.65 14.52 -28.87
CA ARG A 155 -14.04 13.10 -28.89
C ARG A 155 -14.77 12.77 -30.18
N GLY A 156 -14.09 12.02 -31.04
CA GLY A 156 -14.74 11.14 -32.00
C GLY A 156 -15.67 10.12 -31.32
N SER A 157 -15.75 8.89 -31.82
CA SER A 157 -16.71 7.90 -31.30
C SER A 157 -16.48 7.50 -29.82
N LEU A 158 -17.54 7.06 -29.13
CA LEU A 158 -17.47 6.48 -27.78
C LEU A 158 -16.40 5.39 -27.66
N GLY A 159 -16.23 4.57 -28.70
CA GLY A 159 -15.19 3.53 -28.75
C GLY A 159 -13.78 4.10 -28.60
N ARG A 160 -13.47 5.27 -29.20
CA ARG A 160 -12.18 5.94 -29.04
C ARG A 160 -11.96 6.39 -27.60
N VAL A 161 -13.00 6.91 -26.95
CA VAL A 161 -12.96 7.35 -25.55
C VAL A 161 -12.67 6.19 -24.62
N VAL A 162 -13.40 5.08 -24.79
CA VAL A 162 -13.23 3.85 -24.00
C VAL A 162 -11.84 3.26 -24.20
N ALA A 163 -11.35 3.19 -25.45
CA ALA A 163 -10.00 2.70 -25.73
C ALA A 163 -8.92 3.58 -25.10
N GLY A 164 -9.09 4.90 -25.13
CA GLY A 164 -8.17 5.84 -24.47
C GLY A 164 -8.18 5.70 -22.96
N PHE A 165 -9.35 5.57 -22.33
CA PHE A 165 -9.47 5.33 -20.89
C PHE A 165 -8.76 4.03 -20.48
N ARG A 166 -8.96 2.95 -21.25
CA ARG A 166 -8.29 1.66 -20.98
C ARG A 166 -6.77 1.79 -21.04
N ARG A 167 -6.22 2.48 -22.05
CA ARG A 167 -4.78 2.74 -22.16
C ARG A 167 -4.25 3.60 -21.02
N TRP A 168 -4.98 4.65 -20.64
CA TRP A 168 -4.59 5.51 -19.53
C TRP A 168 -4.60 4.75 -18.19
N ARG A 169 -5.65 3.99 -17.93
CA ARG A 169 -5.79 3.15 -16.72
C ARG A 169 -4.75 2.02 -16.67
N ALA A 170 -4.34 1.48 -17.81
CA ALA A 170 -3.32 0.43 -17.90
C ALA A 170 -1.90 0.88 -17.49
N GLN A 171 -1.71 2.17 -17.17
CA GLN A 171 -0.46 2.65 -16.55
C GLN A 171 -0.35 2.23 -15.07
N LEU A 172 -1.46 1.83 -14.43
CA LEU A 172 -1.43 1.25 -13.08
C LEU A 172 -0.66 -0.08 -13.07
N SER A 173 -0.11 -0.44 -11.91
CA SER A 173 0.56 -1.73 -11.74
C SER A 173 -0.40 -2.89 -12.03
N GLY A 174 0.14 -4.00 -12.55
CA GLY A 174 -0.61 -5.19 -12.92
C GLY A 174 -1.42 -5.78 -11.76
N ARG A 175 -0.95 -5.67 -10.52
CA ARG A 175 -1.69 -6.10 -9.32
C ARG A 175 -2.96 -5.31 -9.07
N SER A 176 -3.12 -4.14 -9.69
CA SER A 176 -4.39 -3.39 -9.71
C SER A 176 -5.53 -4.13 -10.44
N PHE A 177 -5.24 -5.29 -11.04
CA PHE A 177 -6.18 -6.07 -11.82
C PHE A 177 -6.14 -7.56 -11.46
N GLN A 178 -7.31 -8.19 -11.50
CA GLN A 178 -7.48 -9.65 -11.48
C GLN A 178 -7.89 -10.07 -12.90
N GLY A 179 -6.91 -10.47 -13.71
CA GLY A 179 -7.08 -10.52 -15.16
C GLY A 179 -7.41 -9.13 -15.70
N ASP A 180 -8.56 -8.99 -16.35
CA ASP A 180 -8.99 -7.72 -16.96
C ASP A 180 -9.79 -6.83 -16.00
N ARG A 181 -10.21 -7.41 -14.87
CA ARG A 181 -11.10 -6.79 -13.89
C ARG A 181 -10.29 -5.90 -12.96
N PHE A 182 -10.77 -4.67 -12.76
CA PHE A 182 -10.19 -3.76 -11.77
C PHE A 182 -10.39 -4.28 -10.36
N ASP A 183 -9.31 -4.39 -9.61
CA ASP A 183 -9.30 -4.71 -8.19
C ASP A 183 -9.06 -3.43 -7.40
N PRO A 184 -10.10 -2.81 -6.79
CA PRO A 184 -9.94 -1.53 -6.13
C PRO A 184 -9.05 -1.62 -4.89
N ALA A 185 -9.05 -2.73 -4.15
CA ALA A 185 -8.24 -2.85 -2.94
C ALA A 185 -6.74 -2.87 -3.29
N ALA A 186 -6.37 -3.73 -4.24
CA ALA A 186 -5.00 -3.81 -4.71
C ALA A 186 -4.55 -2.52 -5.42
N ALA A 187 -5.42 -1.91 -6.25
CA ALA A 187 -5.09 -0.69 -6.96
C ALA A 187 -4.85 0.51 -6.04
N LEU A 188 -5.64 0.66 -4.96
CA LEU A 188 -5.46 1.73 -3.98
C LEU A 188 -4.13 1.56 -3.21
N SER A 189 -3.83 0.33 -2.78
CA SER A 189 -2.60 0.01 -2.06
C SER A 189 -1.34 0.18 -2.93
N GLU A 190 -1.36 -0.27 -4.19
CA GLU A 190 -0.25 -0.07 -5.11
C GLU A 190 -0.08 1.40 -5.52
N ALA A 191 -1.18 2.14 -5.74
CA ALA A 191 -1.12 3.56 -6.01
C ALA A 191 -0.55 4.36 -4.82
N PHE A 192 -0.90 3.98 -3.60
CA PHE A 192 -0.29 4.54 -2.39
C PHE A 192 1.21 4.27 -2.35
N THR A 193 1.61 3.04 -2.66
CA THR A 193 3.02 2.63 -2.71
C THR A 193 3.81 3.43 -3.74
N ASP A 194 3.28 3.57 -4.96
CA ASP A 194 3.92 4.35 -6.02
C ASP A 194 4.14 5.81 -5.61
N VAL A 195 3.13 6.48 -5.04
CA VAL A 195 3.27 7.87 -4.58
C VAL A 195 4.26 8.00 -3.44
N VAL A 196 4.27 7.09 -2.46
CA VAL A 196 5.22 7.15 -1.33
C VAL A 196 6.66 6.90 -1.78
N LEU A 197 6.87 5.97 -2.72
CA LEU A 197 8.21 5.66 -3.23
C LEU A 197 8.76 6.76 -4.14
N ASN A 198 7.91 7.29 -5.04
CA ASN A 198 8.37 8.07 -6.18
C ASN A 198 7.94 9.54 -6.16
N GLY A 199 6.91 9.90 -5.38
CA GLY A 199 6.29 11.23 -5.38
C GLY A 199 5.51 11.53 -6.66
N GLU A 200 6.19 11.53 -7.81
CA GLU A 200 5.62 11.75 -9.15
C GLU A 200 5.11 10.44 -9.79
N ALA A 201 4.20 9.76 -9.10
CA ALA A 201 3.54 8.56 -9.62
C ALA A 201 2.77 8.82 -10.92
N VAL A 202 2.48 7.75 -11.66
CA VAL A 202 1.68 7.85 -12.90
C VAL A 202 0.31 8.50 -12.62
N PRO A 203 -0.28 9.24 -13.58
CA PRO A 203 -1.53 9.97 -13.35
C PRO A 203 -2.68 9.16 -12.72
N PRO A 204 -3.02 7.92 -13.15
CA PRO A 204 -4.08 7.17 -12.50
C PRO A 204 -3.75 6.75 -11.06
N ALA A 205 -2.47 6.49 -10.73
CA ALA A 205 -2.05 6.17 -9.37
C ALA A 205 -2.24 7.39 -8.45
N ARG A 206 -1.87 8.59 -8.89
CA ARG A 206 -2.11 9.83 -8.12
C ARG A 206 -3.59 10.06 -7.82
N VAL A 207 -4.49 9.74 -8.75
CA VAL A 207 -5.93 9.81 -8.51
C VAL A 207 -6.36 8.87 -7.40
N LEU A 208 -5.92 7.60 -7.46
CA LEU A 208 -6.28 6.59 -6.47
C LEU A 208 -5.69 6.89 -5.09
N HIS A 209 -4.45 7.36 -5.03
CA HIS A 209 -3.82 7.84 -3.81
C HIS A 209 -4.61 9.00 -3.18
N GLY A 210 -5.00 9.99 -3.99
CA GLY A 210 -5.82 11.12 -3.52
C GLY A 210 -7.16 10.66 -2.94
N VAL A 211 -7.86 9.77 -3.65
CA VAL A 211 -9.10 9.14 -3.16
C VAL A 211 -8.88 8.46 -1.82
N LEU A 212 -7.83 7.65 -1.70
CA LEU A 212 -7.53 6.91 -0.47
C LEU A 212 -7.24 7.87 0.70
N ALA A 213 -6.39 8.86 0.49
CA ALA A 213 -6.02 9.85 1.49
C ALA A 213 -7.23 10.68 1.95
N ASP A 214 -8.11 11.07 1.03
CA ASP A 214 -9.31 11.85 1.36
C ASP A 214 -10.30 11.04 2.19
N GLN A 215 -10.55 9.78 1.83
CA GLN A 215 -11.46 8.93 2.61
C GLN A 215 -10.92 8.63 4.02
N GLY A 216 -9.61 8.41 4.16
CA GLY A 216 -8.97 8.27 5.47
C GLY A 216 -9.12 9.51 6.36
N ARG A 217 -8.98 10.72 5.78
CA ARG A 217 -9.19 11.98 6.52
C ARG A 217 -10.64 12.16 6.98
N VAL A 218 -11.60 11.86 6.11
CA VAL A 218 -13.04 11.97 6.42
C VAL A 218 -13.42 11.05 7.58
N ALA A 219 -12.94 9.81 7.58
CA ALA A 219 -13.23 8.85 8.64
C ALA A 219 -12.67 9.25 10.02
N ARG A 220 -11.53 9.96 10.05
CA ARG A 220 -10.90 10.43 11.28
C ARG A 220 -11.61 11.63 11.93
N ALA A 221 -12.40 12.39 11.18
CA ALA A 221 -13.09 13.55 11.73
C ALA A 221 -14.04 13.12 12.86
N PRO A 222 -14.09 13.84 14.01
CA PRO A 222 -14.98 13.49 15.10
C PRO A 222 -16.42 13.48 14.57
N ARG A 223 -17.12 12.36 14.77
CA ARG A 223 -18.57 12.27 14.53
C ARG A 223 -19.24 13.30 15.46
N ARG A 224 -19.79 14.36 14.87
CA ARG A 224 -20.56 15.38 15.59
C ARG A 224 -21.82 14.79 16.20
#